data_AF-A0A924DJJ5-F1
#
_entry.id   AF-A0A924DJJ5-F1
#
_cell.length_a   1.000
_cell.length_b   1.000
_cell.length_c   1.000
_cell.angle_alpha   90.00
_cell.angle_beta   90.00
_cell.angle_gamma   90.00
#
_symmetry.space_group_name_H-M   'P 1'
#
loop_
_entity.id
_entity.type
_entity.pdbx_description
1 polymer ?
#
loop_
_entity_poly.entity_id
_entity_poly.type
_entity_poly.pdbx_seq_one_letter_code
_entity_poly.pdbx_strand_id
1 'polypeptide(L)'
;MTNKSLCVIIFSCILLMALESRAQLNINNASFFIESGATVTVQGNLSSNVNIGGAGTIVMKGTAVQTMNMNGFSIPKLEIDNLNNVNLTGHLKINNDLKFTNGHLNLVNNNLTLDNAATITGATSAKFIVTNGTGYTKKNNIGATGFTFPVGFSFTEYNPVTLSNAGTADNYTVRATQNVLINGVTVATTGFANNSWIIAEDIAGGSNLSIVANWNAADELSGFNRTKSGVARYNTGSDWDLPASNAIAATGTGPFSRTRTGVNNVGTFAVADVKQVNRASVNLKVFLQGAYTGTGGGIAAGFMRDQLRSIGAIPVAQPYTGGKFIQQGVQGGTETVAPAVFNTAAVTDNNIVDWVFVTLLDAAVPTTKLQTRAALLQRDGDIVDLDGISALSFPIEQNGLYHVSVGHRNHLSVRTPNASPLNLVENGTVASWDFTTAANKAYADPTITTNTPLIPVTYNAVTKFCLRGGNTDGMTTTGINGRTVIYSGSGNDKSPILSTGLGGNVSSSLAITAANYVSMGRFDLNLNGSIIYSGSGNDPVIILNALGGSTSVTAKEHL
;
A
#
# COMPACT_ATOMS: atom_id res chain seq x y z
N MET A 1 -21.38 -46.33 -65.38
CA MET A 1 -21.62 -45.60 -64.11
C MET A 1 -21.22 -46.55 -62.98
N THR A 2 -19.94 -46.58 -62.61
CA THR A 2 -19.31 -45.80 -61.51
C THR A 2 -19.44 -46.49 -60.16
N ASN A 3 -18.42 -47.28 -59.80
CA ASN A 3 -17.88 -47.34 -58.45
C ASN A 3 -16.39 -47.74 -58.50
N LYS A 4 -15.65 -47.04 -59.37
CA LYS A 4 -14.25 -46.71 -59.10
C LYS A 4 -14.30 -45.54 -58.10
N SER A 5 -13.44 -45.56 -57.09
CA SER A 5 -13.22 -44.52 -56.05
C SER A 5 -13.74 -44.84 -54.64
N LEU A 6 -13.37 -45.96 -54.00
CA LEU A 6 -13.32 -45.98 -52.52
C LEU A 6 -12.53 -47.15 -51.88
N CYS A 7 -11.37 -47.55 -52.39
CA CYS A 7 -10.49 -48.45 -51.63
C CYS A 7 -8.98 -48.25 -51.93
N VAL A 8 -8.60 -47.01 -52.27
CA VAL A 8 -7.19 -46.58 -52.43
C VAL A 8 -6.78 -45.64 -51.28
N ILE A 9 -7.59 -45.51 -50.22
CA ILE A 9 -7.36 -44.57 -49.10
C ILE A 9 -7.16 -45.30 -47.75
N ILE A 10 -6.84 -46.59 -47.76
CA ILE A 10 -6.51 -47.34 -46.51
C ILE A 10 -5.07 -47.88 -46.55
N PHE A 11 -4.19 -47.21 -47.30
CA PHE A 11 -2.74 -47.45 -47.21
C PHE A 11 -1.91 -46.17 -47.05
N SER A 12 -2.56 -44.99 -46.98
CA SER A 12 -1.93 -43.71 -46.60
C SER A 12 -2.24 -43.26 -45.17
N CYS A 13 -2.88 -44.11 -44.36
CA CYS A 13 -3.12 -43.87 -42.93
C CYS A 13 -2.32 -44.83 -42.04
N ILE A 14 -1.15 -45.28 -42.48
CA ILE A 14 -0.08 -45.57 -41.53
C ILE A 14 0.38 -44.19 -41.07
N LEU A 15 -0.19 -43.76 -39.95
CA LEU A 15 0.29 -42.67 -39.14
C LEU A 15 1.81 -42.76 -39.13
N LEU A 16 2.46 -41.81 -39.82
CA LEU A 16 3.88 -41.56 -39.69
C LEU A 16 4.05 -41.04 -38.25
N MET A 17 3.98 -41.95 -37.27
CA MET A 17 4.56 -41.71 -35.96
C MET A 17 6.07 -41.70 -36.22
N ALA A 18 6.57 -40.56 -36.67
CA ALA A 18 7.97 -40.26 -36.57
C ALA A 18 8.28 -40.32 -35.08
N LEU A 19 8.81 -41.47 -34.63
CA LEU A 19 9.54 -41.56 -33.37
C LEU A 19 10.69 -40.58 -33.52
N GLU A 20 10.53 -39.36 -33.01
CA GLU A 20 11.63 -38.42 -32.87
C GLU A 20 12.62 -39.03 -31.88
N SER A 21 13.61 -39.79 -32.38
CA SER A 21 14.71 -40.23 -31.53
C SER A 21 15.53 -39.00 -31.15
N ARG A 22 15.49 -38.63 -29.89
CA ARG A 22 16.25 -37.49 -29.37
C ARG A 22 17.48 -38.01 -28.66
N ALA A 23 18.65 -37.47 -29.01
CA ALA A 23 19.92 -37.84 -28.37
C ALA A 23 19.92 -37.45 -26.89
N GLN A 24 19.56 -38.39 -26.01
CA GLN A 24 19.63 -38.28 -24.56
C GLN A 24 21.04 -38.61 -24.08
N LEU A 25 21.50 -37.90 -23.05
CA LEU A 25 22.76 -38.18 -22.37
C LEU A 25 22.46 -38.69 -20.96
N ASN A 26 22.87 -39.93 -20.66
CA ASN A 26 22.77 -40.53 -19.34
C ASN A 26 24.15 -41.02 -18.89
N ILE A 27 24.66 -40.46 -17.80
CA ILE A 27 25.96 -40.79 -17.22
C ILE A 27 25.71 -41.46 -15.86
N ASN A 28 25.99 -42.76 -15.76
CA ASN A 28 25.75 -43.53 -14.56
C ASN A 28 27.07 -44.05 -13.97
N ASN A 29 27.57 -43.38 -12.94
CA ASN A 29 28.82 -43.69 -12.25
C ASN A 29 30.05 -43.77 -13.19
N ALA A 30 29.99 -43.11 -14.35
CA ALA A 30 31.04 -43.12 -15.36
C ALA A 30 31.78 -41.78 -15.37
N SER A 31 33.11 -41.79 -15.47
CA SER A 31 33.86 -40.56 -15.72
C SER A 31 33.49 -40.00 -17.09
N PHE A 32 33.03 -38.76 -17.14
CA PHE A 32 32.72 -38.05 -18.37
C PHE A 32 33.43 -36.69 -18.35
N PHE A 33 34.34 -36.48 -19.31
CA PHE A 33 35.18 -35.29 -19.40
C PHE A 33 34.99 -34.62 -20.75
N ILE A 34 34.82 -33.30 -20.76
CA ILE A 34 34.69 -32.51 -22.00
C ILE A 34 35.91 -31.59 -22.09
N GLU A 35 36.72 -31.84 -23.11
CA GLU A 35 37.92 -31.06 -23.36
C GLU A 35 37.64 -29.57 -23.61
N SER A 36 38.64 -28.74 -23.36
CA SER A 36 38.54 -27.29 -23.59
C SER A 36 38.14 -26.99 -25.03
N GLY A 37 37.14 -26.13 -25.20
CA GLY A 37 36.60 -25.75 -26.53
C GLY A 37 35.68 -26.79 -27.17
N ALA A 38 35.58 -28.01 -26.61
CA ALA A 38 34.65 -29.01 -27.11
C ALA A 38 33.22 -28.77 -26.57
N THR A 39 32.25 -29.17 -27.38
CA THR A 39 30.82 -29.01 -27.10
C THR A 39 30.11 -30.35 -27.25
N VAL A 40 29.29 -30.69 -26.26
CA VAL A 40 28.37 -31.83 -26.31
C VAL A 40 26.95 -31.31 -26.39
N THR A 41 26.31 -31.49 -27.54
CA THR A 41 24.92 -31.08 -27.77
C THR A 41 23.98 -32.21 -27.41
N VAL A 42 23.10 -31.96 -26.44
CA VAL A 42 22.06 -32.88 -26.00
C VAL A 42 20.72 -32.42 -26.58
N GLN A 43 20.06 -33.29 -27.36
CA GLN A 43 18.75 -33.01 -27.99
C GLN A 43 17.58 -33.66 -27.23
N GLY A 44 17.87 -34.66 -26.40
CA GLY A 44 16.96 -35.32 -25.46
C GLY A 44 17.17 -34.85 -24.02
N ASN A 45 16.96 -35.72 -23.02
CA ASN A 45 17.17 -35.34 -21.63
C ASN A 45 18.66 -35.46 -21.22
N LEU A 46 19.03 -34.84 -20.10
CA LEU A 46 20.33 -35.04 -19.45
C LEU A 46 20.11 -35.64 -18.06
N SER A 47 20.77 -36.76 -17.76
CA SER A 47 20.89 -37.28 -16.40
C SER A 47 22.34 -37.65 -16.08
N SER A 48 22.80 -37.27 -14.89
CA SER A 48 24.10 -37.66 -14.36
C SER A 48 24.04 -37.80 -12.84
N ASN A 49 24.72 -38.82 -12.31
CA ASN A 49 24.97 -39.00 -10.88
C ASN A 49 26.45 -38.87 -10.53
N VAL A 50 27.20 -38.13 -11.36
CA VAL A 50 28.60 -37.78 -11.19
C VAL A 50 28.86 -36.38 -11.75
N ASN A 51 29.97 -35.77 -11.36
CA ASN A 51 30.42 -34.52 -11.96
C ASN A 51 30.79 -34.76 -13.44
N ILE A 52 30.35 -33.85 -14.31
CA ILE A 52 30.93 -33.72 -15.64
C ILE A 52 32.22 -32.93 -15.47
N GLY A 53 33.34 -33.52 -15.86
CA GLY A 53 34.67 -32.92 -15.77
C GLY A 53 35.05 -32.10 -17.00
N GLY A 54 36.18 -31.40 -16.88
CA GLY A 54 36.80 -30.67 -17.97
C GLY A 54 36.39 -29.21 -18.05
N ALA A 55 36.61 -28.61 -19.22
CA ALA A 55 36.41 -27.18 -19.47
C ALA A 55 35.47 -26.88 -20.65
N GLY A 56 34.98 -27.93 -21.32
CA GLY A 56 34.02 -27.82 -22.42
C GLY A 56 32.57 -27.58 -21.95
N THR A 57 31.68 -27.56 -22.93
CA THR A 57 30.29 -27.09 -22.75
C THR A 57 29.28 -28.19 -23.02
N ILE A 58 28.28 -28.31 -22.14
CA ILE A 58 27.02 -29.00 -22.44
C ILE A 58 26.06 -27.98 -23.06
N VAL A 59 25.50 -28.29 -24.23
CA VAL A 59 24.44 -27.48 -24.85
C VAL A 59 23.13 -28.26 -24.84
N MET A 60 22.11 -27.73 -24.18
CA MET A 60 20.76 -28.28 -24.21
C MET A 60 20.00 -27.67 -25.39
N LYS A 61 19.81 -28.45 -26.47
CA LYS A 61 19.24 -28.00 -27.76
C LYS A 61 18.24 -29.00 -28.34
N GLY A 62 17.11 -29.16 -27.67
CA GLY A 62 16.00 -30.00 -28.12
C GLY A 62 14.93 -29.22 -28.90
N THR A 63 14.05 -29.95 -29.61
CA THR A 63 12.86 -29.40 -30.30
C THR A 63 11.58 -29.50 -29.45
N ALA A 64 11.70 -29.85 -28.17
CA ALA A 64 10.63 -29.87 -27.16
C ALA A 64 11.28 -29.69 -25.78
N VAL A 65 10.45 -29.56 -24.74
CA VAL A 65 10.91 -29.41 -23.35
C VAL A 65 11.90 -30.52 -23.01
N GLN A 66 13.09 -30.15 -22.53
CA GLN A 66 14.09 -31.10 -22.03
C GLN A 66 14.05 -31.14 -20.50
N THR A 67 14.43 -32.28 -19.93
CA THR A 67 14.68 -32.39 -18.49
C THR A 67 16.16 -32.58 -18.21
N MET A 68 16.60 -32.04 -17.06
CA MET A 68 17.96 -32.21 -16.56
C MET A 68 17.94 -32.68 -15.11
N ASN A 69 18.65 -33.75 -14.81
CA ASN A 69 18.89 -34.23 -13.45
C ASN A 69 20.39 -34.47 -13.23
N MET A 70 21.05 -33.54 -12.55
CA MET A 70 22.45 -33.71 -12.15
C MET A 70 22.60 -34.22 -10.73
N ASN A 71 21.51 -34.47 -9.99
CA ASN A 71 21.52 -34.94 -8.60
C ASN A 71 22.50 -34.18 -7.68
N GLY A 72 22.67 -32.87 -7.89
CA GLY A 72 23.59 -32.00 -7.15
C GLY A 72 25.03 -31.98 -7.66
N PHE A 73 25.39 -32.81 -8.64
CA PHE A 73 26.69 -32.82 -9.29
C PHE A 73 26.87 -31.65 -10.27
N SER A 74 28.13 -31.39 -10.62
CA SER A 74 28.50 -30.20 -11.39
C SER A 74 28.61 -30.42 -12.89
N ILE A 75 28.34 -29.34 -13.63
CA ILE A 75 28.69 -29.15 -15.04
C ILE A 75 29.70 -28.00 -15.13
N PRO A 76 30.78 -28.09 -15.92
CA PRO A 76 31.75 -27.01 -16.04
C PRO A 76 31.13 -25.77 -16.70
N LYS A 77 30.49 -25.96 -17.86
CA LYS A 77 29.78 -24.94 -18.63
C LYS A 77 28.48 -25.50 -19.21
N LEU A 78 27.41 -24.73 -19.09
CA LEU A 78 26.08 -25.07 -19.58
C LEU A 78 25.55 -23.96 -20.48
N GLU A 79 25.06 -24.34 -21.66
CA GLU A 79 24.31 -23.47 -22.55
C GLU A 79 22.87 -23.96 -22.68
N ILE A 80 21.93 -23.05 -22.46
CA ILE A 80 20.50 -23.25 -22.72
C ILE A 80 20.20 -22.69 -24.11
N ASP A 81 20.02 -23.59 -25.08
CA ASP A 81 19.68 -23.28 -26.47
C ASP A 81 18.44 -24.06 -26.91
N ASN A 82 17.38 -23.99 -26.10
CA ASN A 82 16.14 -24.71 -26.36
C ASN A 82 14.94 -23.77 -26.20
N LEU A 83 14.31 -23.39 -27.31
CA LEU A 83 13.11 -22.54 -27.35
C LEU A 83 11.93 -23.09 -26.53
N ASN A 84 11.90 -24.39 -26.26
CA ASN A 84 10.88 -25.05 -25.45
C ASN A 84 11.29 -25.25 -23.98
N ASN A 85 12.41 -24.66 -23.56
CA ASN A 85 12.91 -24.64 -22.18
C ASN A 85 13.52 -25.97 -21.70
N VAL A 86 14.25 -25.86 -20.58
CA VAL A 86 14.84 -26.98 -19.84
C VAL A 86 14.31 -26.96 -18.41
N ASN A 87 13.71 -28.06 -17.97
CA ASN A 87 13.22 -28.23 -16.59
C ASN A 87 14.23 -29.02 -15.76
N LEU A 88 14.57 -28.51 -14.58
CA LEU A 88 15.31 -29.29 -13.60
C LEU A 88 14.40 -30.33 -12.94
N THR A 89 14.92 -31.55 -12.84
CA THR A 89 14.34 -32.68 -12.10
C THR A 89 15.25 -33.19 -10.99
N GLY A 90 16.41 -32.53 -10.82
CA GLY A 90 17.32 -32.67 -9.68
C GLY A 90 18.19 -31.41 -9.55
N HIS A 91 18.88 -31.27 -8.42
CA HIS A 91 19.77 -30.13 -8.18
C HIS A 91 20.91 -30.06 -9.22
N LEU A 92 21.36 -28.86 -9.53
CA LEU A 92 22.39 -28.58 -10.54
C LEU A 92 23.46 -27.66 -9.94
N LYS A 93 24.73 -27.99 -10.16
CA LYS A 93 25.86 -27.10 -9.87
C LYS A 93 26.57 -26.69 -11.17
N ILE A 94 26.91 -25.41 -11.33
CA ILE A 94 27.70 -24.90 -12.47
C ILE A 94 29.00 -24.31 -11.94
N ASN A 95 30.13 -24.73 -12.53
CA ASN A 95 31.45 -24.29 -12.08
C ASN A 95 31.88 -22.95 -12.71
N ASN A 96 31.62 -22.74 -14.00
CA ASN A 96 32.17 -21.59 -14.75
C ASN A 96 31.13 -20.77 -15.53
N ASP A 97 30.41 -21.34 -16.49
CA ASP A 97 29.56 -20.51 -17.36
C ASP A 97 28.16 -21.09 -17.49
N LEU A 98 27.14 -20.27 -17.23
CA LEU A 98 25.76 -20.51 -17.66
C LEU A 98 25.40 -19.50 -18.74
N LYS A 99 25.21 -19.98 -19.97
CA LYS A 99 24.87 -19.14 -21.12
C LYS A 99 23.42 -19.39 -21.55
N PHE A 100 22.69 -18.31 -21.82
CA PHE A 100 21.37 -18.36 -22.44
C PHE A 100 21.45 -17.94 -23.90
N THR A 101 21.17 -18.87 -24.80
CA THR A 101 20.99 -18.59 -26.24
C THR A 101 19.50 -18.52 -26.57
N ASN A 102 18.72 -19.52 -26.15
CA ASN A 102 17.27 -19.61 -26.34
C ASN A 102 16.58 -20.31 -25.17
N GLY A 103 15.37 -19.84 -24.82
CA GLY A 103 14.49 -20.42 -23.79
C GLY A 103 15.00 -20.29 -22.34
N HIS A 104 14.24 -20.89 -21.43
CA HIS A 104 14.42 -20.73 -19.99
C HIS A 104 15.02 -21.97 -19.33
N LEU A 105 15.72 -21.76 -18.21
CA LEU A 105 16.08 -22.82 -17.27
C LEU A 105 15.09 -22.76 -16.10
N ASN A 106 14.15 -23.68 -16.06
CA ASN A 106 13.11 -23.73 -15.05
C ASN A 106 13.50 -24.66 -13.90
N LEU A 107 13.59 -24.11 -12.70
CA LEU A 107 14.11 -24.82 -11.53
C LEU A 107 13.07 -25.75 -10.88
N VAL A 108 11.79 -25.43 -11.01
CA VAL A 108 10.71 -26.12 -10.28
C VAL A 108 11.04 -26.14 -8.77
N ASN A 109 11.28 -27.31 -8.19
CA ASN A 109 11.59 -27.48 -6.76
C ASN A 109 13.10 -27.71 -6.50
N ASN A 110 13.92 -27.61 -7.55
CA ASN A 110 15.35 -27.93 -7.50
C ASN A 110 16.20 -26.66 -7.40
N ASN A 111 17.44 -26.83 -6.94
CA ASN A 111 18.33 -25.69 -6.72
C ASN A 111 19.40 -25.65 -7.80
N LEU A 112 19.70 -24.44 -8.27
CA LEU A 112 20.86 -24.15 -9.09
C LEU A 112 21.94 -23.51 -8.20
N THR A 113 23.13 -24.08 -8.16
CA THR A 113 24.29 -23.51 -7.45
C THR A 113 25.36 -23.08 -8.44
N LEU A 114 25.77 -21.82 -8.36
CA LEU A 114 26.83 -21.22 -9.15
C LEU A 114 28.07 -21.05 -8.26
N ASP A 115 29.19 -21.68 -8.63
CA ASP A 115 30.45 -21.52 -7.91
C ASP A 115 30.99 -20.08 -7.96
N ASN A 116 32.07 -19.81 -7.22
CA ASN A 116 32.67 -18.47 -7.15
C ASN A 116 33.02 -17.92 -8.55
N ALA A 117 33.63 -18.75 -9.40
CA ALA A 117 34.01 -18.36 -10.76
C ALA A 117 32.82 -18.33 -11.75
N ALA A 118 31.64 -18.79 -11.34
CA ALA A 118 30.54 -18.97 -12.26
C ALA A 118 29.91 -17.64 -12.72
N THR A 119 29.73 -17.46 -14.03
CA THR A 119 29.09 -16.30 -14.65
C THR A 119 27.78 -16.69 -15.35
N ILE A 120 26.89 -15.71 -15.53
CA ILE A 120 25.70 -15.86 -16.37
C ILE A 120 25.77 -14.86 -17.53
N THR A 121 25.54 -15.34 -18.76
CA THR A 121 25.54 -14.50 -19.96
C THR A 121 24.32 -14.76 -20.84
N GLY A 122 23.93 -13.76 -21.63
CA GLY A 122 22.85 -13.88 -22.61
C GLY A 122 21.43 -13.82 -22.04
N ALA A 123 21.25 -13.68 -20.72
CA ALA A 123 19.92 -13.62 -20.11
C ALA A 123 19.17 -12.33 -20.49
N THR A 124 17.89 -12.47 -20.85
CA THR A 124 16.96 -11.37 -21.18
C THR A 124 15.55 -11.76 -20.72
N SER A 125 14.55 -10.89 -20.91
CA SER A 125 13.14 -11.23 -20.63
C SER A 125 12.58 -12.41 -21.43
N ALA A 126 13.27 -12.84 -22.50
CA ALA A 126 12.88 -14.02 -23.28
C ALA A 126 13.64 -15.31 -22.89
N LYS A 127 14.66 -15.20 -22.03
CA LYS A 127 15.54 -16.32 -21.65
C LYS A 127 16.26 -16.04 -20.33
N PHE A 128 15.85 -16.74 -19.29
CA PHE A 128 16.32 -16.50 -17.92
C PHE A 128 16.02 -17.72 -17.03
N ILE A 129 16.33 -17.61 -15.73
CA ILE A 129 16.09 -18.67 -14.74
C ILE A 129 14.69 -18.51 -14.14
N VAL A 130 13.84 -19.53 -14.27
CA VAL A 130 12.47 -19.51 -13.73
C VAL A 130 12.42 -20.23 -12.38
N THR A 131 11.88 -19.56 -11.36
CA THR A 131 11.79 -20.06 -9.96
C THR A 131 10.34 -20.32 -9.53
N ASN A 132 9.56 -21.00 -10.37
CA ASN A 132 8.11 -21.19 -10.21
C ASN A 132 7.68 -22.20 -9.13
N GLY A 133 8.62 -22.98 -8.58
CA GLY A 133 8.41 -23.88 -7.45
C GLY A 133 9.23 -23.42 -6.25
N THR A 134 9.68 -24.35 -5.39
CA THR A 134 10.48 -24.03 -4.19
C THR A 134 11.98 -23.82 -4.47
N GLY A 135 12.42 -24.04 -5.70
CA GLY A 135 13.82 -23.94 -6.11
C GLY A 135 14.38 -22.52 -6.07
N TYR A 136 15.68 -22.39 -5.78
CA TYR A 136 16.41 -21.12 -5.77
C TYR A 136 17.71 -21.18 -6.57
N THR A 137 18.22 -20.00 -6.94
CA THR A 137 19.58 -19.84 -7.49
C THR A 137 20.51 -19.39 -6.38
N LYS A 138 21.56 -20.16 -6.10
CA LYS A 138 22.65 -19.81 -5.20
C LYS A 138 23.85 -19.31 -6.00
N LYS A 139 24.46 -18.20 -5.55
CA LYS A 139 25.78 -17.77 -6.03
C LYS A 139 26.76 -17.74 -4.87
N ASN A 140 27.87 -18.46 -5.03
CA ASN A 140 28.91 -18.51 -4.01
C ASN A 140 29.78 -17.24 -4.02
N ASN A 141 30.17 -16.80 -2.83
CA ASN A 141 31.16 -15.74 -2.59
C ASN A 141 30.81 -14.39 -3.25
N ILE A 142 29.61 -13.87 -3.01
CA ILE A 142 29.26 -12.49 -3.37
C ILE A 142 29.95 -11.54 -2.40
N GLY A 143 30.88 -10.75 -2.94
CA GLY A 143 31.55 -9.63 -2.26
C GLY A 143 31.13 -8.29 -2.85
N ALA A 144 32.05 -7.32 -2.87
CA ALA A 144 31.74 -5.94 -3.28
C ALA A 144 31.33 -5.79 -4.75
N THR A 145 31.80 -6.68 -5.63
CA THR A 145 31.38 -6.71 -7.04
C THR A 145 30.00 -7.34 -7.14
N GLY A 146 29.05 -6.59 -7.72
CA GLY A 146 27.67 -7.05 -7.84
C GLY A 146 27.50 -8.26 -8.76
N PHE A 147 26.62 -9.17 -8.37
CA PHE A 147 26.16 -10.29 -9.18
C PHE A 147 24.67 -10.17 -9.46
N THR A 148 24.29 -10.21 -10.74
CA THR A 148 22.90 -10.16 -11.17
C THR A 148 22.34 -11.58 -11.29
N PHE A 149 21.27 -11.84 -10.57
CA PHE A 149 20.44 -13.03 -10.71
C PHE A 149 19.34 -12.75 -11.74
N PRO A 150 19.41 -13.31 -12.97
CA PRO A 150 18.37 -13.15 -13.96
C PRO A 150 17.24 -14.14 -13.67
N VAL A 151 16.42 -13.79 -12.68
CA VAL A 151 15.34 -14.64 -12.17
C VAL A 151 13.96 -14.07 -12.51
N GLY A 152 12.96 -14.94 -12.46
CA GLY A 152 11.56 -14.60 -12.59
C GLY A 152 10.68 -15.73 -12.11
N PHE A 153 9.48 -15.41 -11.60
CA PHE A 153 8.60 -16.44 -11.07
C PHE A 153 7.97 -17.28 -12.19
N SER A 154 7.54 -16.66 -13.29
CA SER A 154 6.96 -17.34 -14.45
C SER A 154 7.81 -17.15 -15.71
N PHE A 155 7.45 -17.78 -16.83
CA PHE A 155 8.15 -17.62 -18.11
C PHE A 155 8.00 -16.22 -18.72
N THR A 156 7.06 -15.41 -18.22
CA THR A 156 6.73 -14.08 -18.76
C THR A 156 7.10 -12.94 -17.81
N GLU A 157 7.50 -13.23 -16.58
CA GLU A 157 7.84 -12.24 -15.55
C GLU A 157 9.34 -12.25 -15.33
N TYR A 158 10.06 -11.30 -15.91
CA TYR A 158 11.51 -11.17 -15.73
C TYR A 158 11.83 -10.06 -14.73
N ASN A 159 12.25 -10.45 -13.53
CA ASN A 159 12.49 -9.56 -12.39
C ASN A 159 13.91 -9.77 -11.84
N PRO A 160 14.95 -9.37 -12.58
CA PRO A 160 16.33 -9.60 -12.16
C PRO A 160 16.66 -8.78 -10.91
N VAL A 161 17.47 -9.37 -10.02
CA VAL A 161 17.98 -8.69 -8.82
C VAL A 161 19.50 -8.77 -8.78
N THR A 162 20.16 -7.64 -8.51
CA THR A 162 21.60 -7.59 -8.33
C THR A 162 21.93 -7.47 -6.86
N LEU A 163 22.84 -8.32 -6.37
CA LEU A 163 23.37 -8.26 -5.02
C LEU A 163 24.86 -7.91 -5.07
N SER A 164 25.27 -6.93 -4.28
CA SER A 164 26.67 -6.76 -3.86
C SER A 164 26.74 -6.69 -2.35
N ASN A 165 27.86 -7.11 -1.79
CA ASN A 165 28.08 -7.16 -0.34
C ASN A 165 29.36 -6.42 0.02
N ALA A 166 29.22 -5.26 0.68
CA ALA A 166 30.35 -4.49 1.18
C ALA A 166 30.90 -5.02 2.52
N GLY A 167 30.24 -6.03 3.11
CA GLY A 167 30.66 -6.72 4.32
C GLY A 167 31.54 -7.94 4.01
N THR A 168 31.40 -9.00 4.82
CA THR A 168 32.11 -10.26 4.60
C THR A 168 31.48 -11.03 3.46
N ALA A 169 32.25 -11.38 2.43
CA ALA A 169 31.73 -12.15 1.30
C ALA A 169 31.10 -13.48 1.75
N ASP A 170 29.93 -13.79 1.19
CA ASP A 170 29.15 -14.99 1.55
C ASP A 170 28.41 -15.55 0.33
N ASN A 171 27.80 -16.72 0.47
CA ASN A 171 26.92 -17.32 -0.51
C ASN A 171 25.50 -16.82 -0.29
N TYR A 172 24.86 -16.34 -1.35
CA TYR A 172 23.47 -15.91 -1.29
C TYR A 172 22.60 -16.74 -2.22
N THR A 173 21.39 -17.03 -1.75
CA THR A 173 20.33 -17.62 -2.56
C THR A 173 19.30 -16.57 -2.92
N VAL A 174 18.78 -16.64 -4.14
CA VAL A 174 17.70 -15.80 -4.63
C VAL A 174 16.61 -16.67 -5.24
N ARG A 175 15.36 -16.39 -4.86
CA ARG A 175 14.16 -16.92 -5.49
C ARG A 175 13.18 -15.78 -5.76
N ALA A 176 12.77 -15.61 -7.01
CA ALA A 176 11.66 -14.73 -7.34
C ALA A 176 10.33 -15.44 -7.02
N THR A 177 9.39 -14.73 -6.42
CA THR A 177 8.09 -15.26 -6.01
C THR A 177 6.95 -14.47 -6.63
N GLN A 178 5.81 -15.16 -6.80
CA GLN A 178 4.60 -14.55 -7.31
C GLN A 178 3.98 -13.65 -6.26
N ASN A 179 3.59 -12.46 -6.69
CA ASN A 179 2.90 -11.46 -5.90
C ASN A 179 3.72 -10.89 -4.73
N VAL A 180 3.18 -9.81 -4.17
CA VAL A 180 3.53 -9.32 -2.83
C VAL A 180 2.45 -9.75 -1.85
N LEU A 181 2.84 -10.21 -0.67
CA LEU A 181 1.91 -10.61 0.40
C LEU A 181 1.93 -9.58 1.53
N ILE A 182 0.75 -9.08 1.88
CA ILE A 182 0.47 -8.25 3.06
C ILE A 182 0.27 -9.17 4.26
N ASN A 183 0.94 -8.85 5.37
CA ASN A 183 0.97 -9.66 6.59
C ASN A 183 1.39 -11.11 6.34
N GLY A 184 2.12 -11.36 5.24
CA GLY A 184 2.58 -12.69 4.85
C GLY A 184 1.51 -13.65 4.32
N VAL A 185 0.25 -13.21 4.15
CA VAL A 185 -0.87 -14.11 3.77
C VAL A 185 -1.70 -13.56 2.62
N THR A 186 -2.06 -12.28 2.64
CA THR A 186 -3.01 -11.71 1.69
C THR A 186 -2.27 -11.10 0.50
N VAL A 187 -2.68 -11.43 -0.73
CA VAL A 187 -2.09 -10.81 -1.93
C VAL A 187 -2.36 -9.30 -1.96
N ALA A 188 -1.31 -8.50 -2.12
CA ALA A 188 -1.41 -7.06 -2.29
C ALA A 188 -2.11 -6.72 -3.61
N THR A 189 -2.96 -5.70 -3.60
CA THR A 189 -3.70 -5.23 -4.79
C THR A 189 -3.30 -3.81 -5.21
N THR A 190 -2.47 -3.14 -4.44
CA THR A 190 -2.03 -1.75 -4.65
C THR A 190 -0.68 -1.50 -3.96
N GLY A 191 0.05 -0.47 -4.39
CA GLY A 191 1.21 0.08 -3.68
C GLY A 191 2.52 -0.70 -3.79
N PHE A 192 2.57 -1.73 -4.65
CA PHE A 192 3.78 -2.48 -4.95
C PHE A 192 3.94 -2.70 -6.46
N ALA A 193 5.17 -2.94 -6.91
CA ALA A 193 5.38 -3.80 -8.07
C ALA A 193 5.17 -5.25 -7.61
N ASN A 194 4.34 -6.03 -8.32
CA ASN A 194 3.76 -7.29 -7.86
C ASN A 194 4.73 -8.48 -7.93
N ASN A 195 5.95 -8.28 -7.48
CA ASN A 195 7.04 -9.22 -7.50
C ASN A 195 7.83 -9.14 -6.20
N SER A 196 8.26 -10.29 -5.72
CA SER A 196 9.06 -10.39 -4.49
C SER A 196 10.27 -11.30 -4.69
N TRP A 197 11.29 -11.10 -3.87
CA TRP A 197 12.50 -11.91 -3.85
C TRP A 197 12.74 -12.44 -2.45
N ILE A 198 12.83 -13.75 -2.31
CA ILE A 198 13.36 -14.39 -1.12
C ILE A 198 14.88 -14.45 -1.29
N ILE A 199 15.58 -13.71 -0.43
CA ILE A 199 17.04 -13.70 -0.33
C ILE A 199 17.42 -14.37 0.99
N ALA A 200 18.38 -15.30 0.93
CA ALA A 200 18.97 -15.92 2.11
C ALA A 200 20.49 -15.98 1.99
N GLU A 201 21.17 -16.04 3.13
CA GLU A 201 22.62 -16.18 3.26
C GLU A 201 22.94 -17.53 3.91
N ASP A 202 24.07 -18.15 3.54
CA ASP A 202 24.48 -19.44 4.12
C ASP A 202 25.02 -19.27 5.55
N ILE A 203 25.73 -18.18 5.82
CA ILE A 203 26.30 -17.87 7.14
C ILE A 203 25.64 -16.57 7.62
N ALA A 204 24.84 -16.69 8.68
CA ALA A 204 24.12 -15.54 9.22
C ALA A 204 25.07 -14.44 9.72
N GLY A 205 24.83 -13.20 9.30
CA GLY A 205 25.58 -12.01 9.73
C GLY A 205 26.80 -11.66 8.87
N GLY A 206 27.36 -10.47 9.10
CA GLY A 206 28.47 -9.94 8.29
C GLY A 206 28.05 -9.32 6.95
N SER A 207 26.76 -9.45 6.59
CA SER A 207 26.11 -8.77 5.47
C SER A 207 26.16 -7.24 5.58
N ASN A 208 26.51 -6.58 4.48
CA ASN A 208 26.21 -5.17 4.20
C ASN A 208 25.81 -5.08 2.73
N LEU A 209 24.59 -5.54 2.44
CA LEU A 209 24.10 -5.73 1.08
C LEU A 209 23.62 -4.43 0.44
N SER A 210 23.92 -4.30 -0.85
CA SER A 210 23.20 -3.45 -1.78
C SER A 210 22.36 -4.34 -2.70
N ILE A 211 21.05 -4.13 -2.66
CA ILE A 211 20.05 -4.86 -3.44
C ILE A 211 19.52 -3.93 -4.52
N VAL A 212 19.77 -4.26 -5.80
CA VAL A 212 19.18 -3.56 -6.95
C VAL A 212 18.05 -4.42 -7.50
N ALA A 213 16.82 -4.01 -7.23
CA ALA A 213 15.61 -4.68 -7.67
C ALA A 213 15.14 -4.09 -9.00
N ASN A 214 14.77 -4.94 -9.95
CA ASN A 214 14.26 -4.53 -11.27
C ASN A 214 12.86 -5.09 -11.52
N TRP A 215 11.98 -4.29 -12.12
CA TRP A 215 10.62 -4.68 -12.49
C TRP A 215 10.18 -4.03 -13.80
N ASN A 216 9.11 -4.54 -14.41
CA ASN A 216 8.52 -3.97 -15.61
C ASN A 216 7.26 -3.17 -15.27
N ALA A 217 6.87 -2.25 -16.14
CA ALA A 217 5.64 -1.47 -15.95
C ALA A 217 4.38 -2.34 -15.79
N ALA A 218 4.37 -3.53 -16.42
CA ALA A 218 3.27 -4.49 -16.32
C ALA A 218 3.13 -5.11 -14.91
N ASP A 219 4.18 -5.06 -14.09
CA ASP A 219 4.16 -5.59 -12.73
C ASP A 219 3.54 -4.58 -11.74
N GLU A 220 3.33 -3.33 -12.13
CA GLU A 220 2.87 -2.28 -11.22
C GLU A 220 1.39 -2.45 -10.85
N LEU A 221 1.11 -2.64 -9.55
CA LEU A 221 -0.25 -2.73 -9.05
C LEU A 221 -0.98 -1.38 -9.15
N SER A 222 -2.31 -1.43 -9.04
CA SER A 222 -3.16 -0.25 -9.09
C SER A 222 -2.68 0.85 -8.15
N GLY A 223 -2.52 2.07 -8.66
CA GLY A 223 -2.11 3.23 -7.87
C GLY A 223 -0.63 3.27 -7.46
N PHE A 224 0.20 2.31 -7.89
CA PHE A 224 1.64 2.29 -7.60
C PHE A 224 2.31 3.56 -8.14
N ASN A 225 3.03 4.27 -7.27
CA ASN A 225 3.76 5.47 -7.64
C ASN A 225 5.27 5.23 -7.76
N ARG A 226 5.73 4.89 -8.96
CA ARG A 226 7.16 4.69 -9.25
C ARG A 226 8.06 5.89 -8.97
N THR A 227 7.50 7.12 -8.88
CA THR A 227 8.28 8.32 -8.54
C THR A 227 8.58 8.44 -7.04
N LYS A 228 7.96 7.61 -6.21
CA LYS A 228 8.13 7.54 -4.74
C LYS A 228 8.19 6.08 -4.29
N SER A 229 9.12 5.32 -4.86
CA SER A 229 9.23 3.88 -4.66
C SER A 229 10.62 3.48 -4.15
N GLY A 230 10.74 2.28 -3.57
CA GLY A 230 12.01 1.73 -3.13
C GLY A 230 11.92 0.25 -2.78
N VAL A 231 13.04 -0.34 -2.36
CA VAL A 231 13.14 -1.77 -2.02
C VAL A 231 12.76 -1.97 -0.56
N ALA A 232 11.56 -2.50 -0.35
CA ALA A 232 11.03 -2.82 0.96
C ALA A 232 11.49 -4.20 1.43
N ARG A 233 11.61 -4.41 2.75
CA ARG A 233 11.87 -5.72 3.36
C ARG A 233 10.68 -6.11 4.23
N TYR A 234 10.23 -7.35 4.09
CA TYR A 234 9.19 -7.90 4.95
C TYR A 234 9.76 -8.25 6.33
N ASN A 235 9.11 -7.74 7.37
CA ASN A 235 9.37 -8.01 8.78
C ASN A 235 8.15 -8.72 9.39
N THR A 236 8.38 -9.89 9.99
CA THR A 236 7.34 -10.62 10.70
C THR A 236 6.78 -9.77 11.84
N GLY A 237 5.48 -9.50 11.80
CA GLY A 237 4.76 -8.71 12.82
C GLY A 237 4.63 -7.21 12.54
N SER A 238 5.40 -6.65 11.60
CA SER A 238 5.34 -5.23 11.21
C SER A 238 5.20 -5.00 9.69
N ASP A 239 4.93 -6.07 8.95
CA ASP A 239 4.74 -6.10 7.49
C ASP A 239 5.96 -5.52 6.73
N TRP A 240 5.77 -4.60 5.78
CA TRP A 240 6.86 -4.10 4.93
C TRP A 240 7.54 -2.86 5.52
N ASP A 241 8.86 -2.91 5.70
CA ASP A 241 9.70 -1.72 5.95
C ASP A 241 10.15 -1.10 4.63
N LEU A 242 10.12 0.23 4.50
CA LEU A 242 10.78 0.92 3.40
C LEU A 242 11.36 2.24 3.89
N PRO A 243 12.65 2.31 4.25
CA PRO A 243 13.23 3.55 4.75
C PRO A 243 12.88 4.75 3.84
N ALA A 244 12.39 5.87 4.40
CA ALA A 244 11.91 7.00 3.60
C ALA A 244 12.98 7.55 2.63
N SER A 245 14.26 7.49 3.03
CA SER A 245 15.41 7.81 2.18
C SER A 245 15.51 6.93 0.92
N ASN A 246 14.85 5.78 0.91
CA ASN A 246 14.76 4.86 -0.21
C ASN A 246 13.56 5.10 -1.12
N ALA A 247 12.54 5.85 -0.69
CA ALA A 247 11.31 6.12 -1.42
C ALA A 247 11.45 7.31 -2.38
N ILE A 248 12.26 7.15 -3.43
CA ILE A 248 12.54 8.19 -4.43
C ILE A 248 12.14 7.70 -5.84
N ALA A 249 12.41 8.50 -6.86
CA ALA A 249 12.09 8.10 -8.23
C ALA A 249 12.87 6.84 -8.66
N ALA A 250 12.14 5.92 -9.30
CA ALA A 250 12.72 4.83 -10.05
C ALA A 250 13.63 5.35 -11.18
N THR A 251 14.68 4.59 -11.47
CA THR A 251 15.52 4.81 -12.66
C THR A 251 15.21 3.77 -13.72
N GLY A 252 15.72 3.95 -14.94
CA GLY A 252 15.48 3.04 -16.07
C GLY A 252 14.22 3.38 -16.88
N THR A 253 14.07 2.72 -18.03
CA THR A 253 12.98 2.94 -19.00
C THR A 253 12.25 1.64 -19.36
N GLY A 254 12.36 0.62 -18.50
CA GLY A 254 11.86 -0.73 -18.76
C GLY A 254 13.02 -1.70 -19.07
N PRO A 255 13.49 -2.50 -18.09
CA PRO A 255 13.01 -2.54 -16.71
C PRO A 255 13.31 -1.24 -15.93
N PHE A 256 12.46 -0.92 -14.95
CA PHE A 256 12.73 0.09 -13.94
C PHE A 256 13.58 -0.52 -12.81
N SER A 257 14.31 0.31 -12.07
CA SER A 257 15.15 -0.15 -10.97
C SER A 257 15.11 0.74 -9.73
N ARG A 258 15.29 0.10 -8.57
CA ARG A 258 15.52 0.72 -7.27
C ARG A 258 16.63 -0.01 -6.53
N THR A 259 17.38 0.75 -5.75
CA THR A 259 18.48 0.21 -4.95
C THR A 259 18.25 0.50 -3.48
N ARG A 260 18.44 -0.50 -2.61
CA ARG A 260 18.60 -0.30 -1.16
C ARG A 260 19.95 -0.82 -0.72
N THR A 261 20.70 0.03 -0.02
CA THR A 261 22.02 -0.25 0.54
C THR A 261 21.94 -0.45 2.06
N GLY A 262 23.00 -0.96 2.68
CA GLY A 262 23.06 -1.10 4.14
C GLY A 262 22.17 -2.22 4.69
N VAL A 263 21.83 -3.22 3.87
CA VAL A 263 20.96 -4.32 4.29
C VAL A 263 21.80 -5.37 5.02
N ASN A 264 21.60 -5.47 6.34
CA ASN A 264 22.36 -6.37 7.22
C ASN A 264 21.58 -7.66 7.58
N ASN A 265 20.31 -7.75 7.17
CA ASN A 265 19.46 -8.89 7.40
C ASN A 265 18.73 -9.25 6.11
N VAL A 266 18.91 -10.49 5.66
CA VAL A 266 18.21 -11.06 4.51
C VAL A 266 16.74 -11.40 4.85
N GLY A 267 15.99 -11.93 3.88
CA GLY A 267 14.55 -12.19 3.98
C GLY A 267 13.84 -11.95 2.67
N THR A 268 12.55 -11.62 2.74
CA THR A 268 11.73 -11.29 1.57
C THR A 268 11.79 -9.79 1.27
N PHE A 269 12.03 -9.45 0.01
CA PHE A 269 12.08 -8.08 -0.48
C PHE A 269 11.07 -7.86 -1.61
N ALA A 270 10.57 -6.64 -1.77
CA ALA A 270 9.68 -6.23 -2.85
C ALA A 270 9.93 -4.76 -3.18
N VAL A 271 9.44 -4.29 -4.33
CA VAL A 271 9.43 -2.85 -4.62
C VAL A 271 8.09 -2.27 -4.15
N ALA A 272 8.14 -1.40 -3.15
CA ALA A 272 6.97 -0.74 -2.59
C ALA A 272 6.98 0.75 -2.93
N ASP A 273 5.80 1.37 -2.98
CA ASP A 273 5.67 2.82 -2.93
C ASP A 273 5.41 3.31 -1.50
N VAL A 274 5.71 4.58 -1.27
CA VAL A 274 5.59 5.25 0.03
C VAL A 274 4.17 5.25 0.63
N LYS A 275 3.12 4.97 -0.14
CA LYS A 275 1.74 4.99 0.39
C LYS A 275 1.45 3.79 1.29
N GLN A 276 2.18 2.69 1.15
CA GLN A 276 1.92 1.42 1.87
C GLN A 276 2.96 1.06 2.93
N VAL A 277 3.97 1.89 3.12
CA VAL A 277 5.12 1.61 3.99
C VAL A 277 5.46 2.85 4.81
N ASN A 278 6.02 2.64 5.99
CA ASN A 278 6.30 3.63 7.01
C ASN A 278 5.08 4.30 7.65
N ARG A 279 4.10 3.50 8.06
CA ARG A 279 2.87 4.03 8.64
C ARG A 279 2.98 4.11 10.17
N ALA A 280 2.68 5.27 10.73
CA ALA A 280 2.41 5.42 12.15
C ALA A 280 0.89 5.41 12.38
N SER A 281 0.46 4.70 13.41
CA SER A 281 -0.95 4.62 13.80
C SER A 281 -1.26 5.59 14.94
N VAL A 282 -2.41 6.24 14.85
CA VAL A 282 -2.94 7.17 15.85
C VAL A 282 -4.38 6.84 16.22
N ASN A 283 -4.64 6.72 17.53
CA ASN A 283 -5.98 6.73 18.09
C ASN A 283 -6.34 8.16 18.46
N LEU A 284 -7.26 8.76 17.72
CA LEU A 284 -7.73 10.11 17.96
C LEU A 284 -9.19 10.06 18.39
N LYS A 285 -9.55 10.82 19.44
CA LYS A 285 -10.95 11.01 19.83
C LYS A 285 -11.40 12.44 19.67
N VAL A 286 -12.58 12.62 19.09
CA VAL A 286 -13.23 13.92 18.87
C VAL A 286 -14.75 13.82 18.99
N PHE A 287 -15.41 14.87 19.47
CA PHE A 287 -16.87 14.98 19.43
C PHE A 287 -17.29 16.19 18.60
N LEU A 288 -18.40 16.07 17.88
CA LEU A 288 -19.03 17.17 17.15
C LEU A 288 -20.17 17.74 18.00
N GLN A 289 -20.16 19.05 18.27
CA GLN A 289 -21.21 19.70 19.05
C GLN A 289 -22.60 19.40 18.47
N GLY A 290 -22.75 19.47 17.15
CA GLY A 290 -24.02 19.15 16.49
C GLY A 290 -24.53 17.76 16.82
N ALA A 291 -23.67 16.75 16.66
CA ALA A 291 -24.04 15.36 16.85
C ALA A 291 -24.18 14.95 18.33
N TYR A 292 -23.62 15.73 19.27
CA TYR A 292 -23.73 15.52 20.72
C TYR A 292 -24.68 16.53 21.40
N THR A 293 -25.64 17.08 20.66
CA THR A 293 -26.71 17.93 21.20
C THR A 293 -28.10 17.51 20.72
N GLY A 294 -29.14 18.07 21.34
CA GLY A 294 -30.55 17.87 20.96
C GLY A 294 -31.15 16.58 21.50
N THR A 295 -32.25 16.15 20.87
CA THR A 295 -33.00 14.92 21.22
C THR A 295 -33.11 13.99 20.01
N GLY A 296 -33.37 12.71 20.25
CA GLY A 296 -33.58 11.70 19.20
C GLY A 296 -32.31 11.29 18.44
N GLY A 297 -32.48 10.48 17.40
CA GLY A 297 -31.36 10.09 16.53
C GLY A 297 -30.32 9.16 17.16
N GLY A 298 -30.69 8.47 18.23
CA GLY A 298 -29.77 7.57 18.95
C GLY A 298 -28.83 8.26 19.91
N ILE A 299 -28.79 9.60 20.01
CA ILE A 299 -27.93 10.32 20.98
C ILE A 299 -28.08 9.75 22.39
N ALA A 300 -26.95 9.54 23.08
CA ALA A 300 -26.92 9.00 24.43
C ALA A 300 -25.76 9.64 25.23
N ALA A 301 -25.76 9.44 26.55
CA ALA A 301 -24.69 9.94 27.41
C ALA A 301 -23.33 9.36 26.94
N GLY A 302 -22.43 10.23 26.50
CA GLY A 302 -21.13 9.83 25.94
C GLY A 302 -21.15 9.32 24.50
N PHE A 303 -22.27 9.41 23.77
CA PHE A 303 -22.35 8.94 22.37
C PHE A 303 -23.09 9.94 21.47
N MET A 304 -22.45 10.29 20.35
CA MET A 304 -23.04 11.10 19.28
C MET A 304 -24.20 10.38 18.58
N ARG A 305 -25.08 11.12 17.90
CA ARG A 305 -26.04 10.55 16.96
C ARG A 305 -25.35 10.10 15.66
N ASP A 306 -25.88 9.07 15.02
CA ASP A 306 -25.42 8.51 13.74
C ASP A 306 -26.50 8.57 12.65
N GLN A 307 -27.41 9.55 12.72
CA GLN A 307 -28.57 9.60 11.84
C GLN A 307 -28.21 9.65 10.36
N LEU A 308 -27.16 10.40 9.98
CA LEU A 308 -26.68 10.47 8.60
C LEU A 308 -26.32 9.08 8.05
N ARG A 309 -25.72 8.21 8.86
CA ARG A 309 -25.48 6.81 8.51
C ARG A 309 -26.79 6.04 8.38
N SER A 310 -27.68 6.17 9.37
CA SER A 310 -28.95 5.43 9.40
C SER A 310 -29.86 5.71 8.20
N ILE A 311 -29.79 6.92 7.62
CA ILE A 311 -30.56 7.32 6.44
C ILE A 311 -29.79 7.13 5.12
N GLY A 312 -28.55 6.60 5.16
CA GLY A 312 -27.73 6.39 3.96
C GLY A 312 -27.25 7.70 3.30
N ALA A 313 -27.10 8.78 4.07
CA ALA A 313 -26.68 10.09 3.55
C ALA A 313 -25.16 10.24 3.42
N ILE A 314 -24.37 9.44 4.14
CA ILE A 314 -22.90 9.53 4.10
C ILE A 314 -22.39 8.97 2.76
N PRO A 315 -21.65 9.75 1.95
CA PRO A 315 -21.10 9.26 0.69
C PRO A 315 -19.97 8.25 0.94
N VAL A 316 -19.84 7.27 0.04
CA VAL A 316 -18.74 6.29 0.07
C VAL A 316 -17.39 6.91 -0.30
N ALA A 317 -17.38 8.02 -1.02
CA ALA A 317 -16.19 8.81 -1.28
C ALA A 317 -16.09 9.97 -0.29
N GLN A 318 -14.88 10.28 0.15
CA GLN A 318 -14.61 11.38 1.06
C GLN A 318 -15.10 12.74 0.49
N PRO A 319 -15.68 13.65 1.31
CA PRO A 319 -16.32 14.86 0.81
C PRO A 319 -15.41 16.09 0.71
N TYR A 320 -14.17 16.03 1.21
CA TYR A 320 -13.22 17.12 1.34
C TYR A 320 -12.46 17.40 0.03
N THR A 321 -13.12 18.09 -0.89
CA THR A 321 -12.57 18.45 -2.22
C THR A 321 -12.27 19.93 -2.40
N GLY A 322 -12.47 20.77 -1.38
CA GLY A 322 -12.27 22.21 -1.47
C GLY A 322 -12.28 22.95 -0.12
N GLY A 323 -12.30 24.28 -0.18
CA GLY A 323 -12.32 25.16 0.98
C GLY A 323 -11.08 25.03 1.86
N LYS A 324 -11.26 24.92 3.18
CA LYS A 324 -10.14 24.82 4.14
C LYS A 324 -9.39 23.47 4.10
N PHE A 325 -9.94 22.49 3.40
CA PHE A 325 -9.47 21.10 3.37
C PHE A 325 -8.54 20.84 2.18
N ILE A 326 -7.44 21.61 2.14
CA ILE A 326 -6.38 21.43 1.13
C ILE A 326 -5.63 20.12 1.43
N GLN A 327 -5.59 19.24 0.42
CA GLN A 327 -4.87 17.98 0.43
C GLN A 327 -3.35 18.21 0.34
N GLN A 328 -2.57 17.46 1.11
CA GLN A 328 -1.11 17.58 1.21
C GLN A 328 -0.47 16.21 1.43
N GLY A 329 0.71 16.03 0.83
CA GLY A 329 1.57 14.86 1.03
C GLY A 329 1.31 13.73 0.03
N VAL A 330 1.46 12.48 0.45
CA VAL A 330 1.42 11.27 -0.42
C VAL A 330 0.06 10.55 -0.39
N GLN A 331 -0.81 10.87 0.57
CA GLN A 331 -2.19 10.36 0.71
C GLN A 331 -3.12 11.58 0.84
N GLY A 332 -4.44 11.36 0.77
CA GLY A 332 -5.42 12.43 0.80
C GLY A 332 -6.12 12.64 -0.54
N GLY A 333 -7.45 12.79 -0.50
CA GLY A 333 -8.25 13.31 -1.60
C GLY A 333 -8.98 12.25 -2.42
N THR A 334 -8.59 10.99 -2.30
CA THR A 334 -9.16 9.87 -3.08
C THR A 334 -9.70 8.75 -2.20
N GLU A 335 -9.85 8.99 -0.89
CA GLU A 335 -10.37 7.98 0.04
C GLU A 335 -11.80 7.57 -0.34
N THR A 336 -12.02 6.25 -0.41
CA THR A 336 -13.33 5.64 -0.61
C THR A 336 -13.48 4.45 0.35
N VAL A 337 -14.71 4.14 0.74
CA VAL A 337 -15.05 2.98 1.58
C VAL A 337 -16.00 2.04 0.86
N ALA A 338 -15.99 0.77 1.25
CA ALA A 338 -17.05 -0.14 0.86
C ALA A 338 -18.38 0.28 1.51
N PRO A 339 -19.54 0.19 0.82
CA PRO A 339 -20.83 0.55 1.40
C PRO A 339 -21.14 -0.15 2.73
N ALA A 340 -20.65 -1.38 2.91
CA ALA A 340 -20.83 -2.17 4.13
C ALA A 340 -20.22 -1.53 5.39
N VAL A 341 -19.27 -0.60 5.26
CA VAL A 341 -18.67 0.14 6.39
C VAL A 341 -19.72 1.00 7.10
N PHE A 342 -20.80 1.41 6.42
CA PHE A 342 -21.88 2.19 6.99
C PHE A 342 -23.05 1.35 7.53
N ASN A 343 -22.93 0.02 7.52
CA ASN A 343 -23.89 -0.85 8.20
C ASN A 343 -23.83 -0.62 9.72
N THR A 344 -24.88 -1.05 10.42
CA THR A 344 -24.84 -1.06 11.89
C THR A 344 -23.71 -1.98 12.36
N ALA A 345 -22.81 -1.45 13.18
CA ALA A 345 -21.69 -2.19 13.74
C ALA A 345 -22.18 -3.19 14.81
N ALA A 346 -21.40 -4.24 15.06
CA ALA A 346 -21.69 -5.23 16.10
C ALA A 346 -21.79 -4.61 17.50
N VAL A 347 -20.95 -3.60 17.76
CA VAL A 347 -21.07 -2.68 18.90
C VAL A 347 -21.60 -1.37 18.36
N THR A 348 -22.82 -1.00 18.73
CA THR A 348 -23.50 0.19 18.16
C THR A 348 -22.79 1.51 18.45
N ASP A 349 -21.91 1.52 19.44
CA ASP A 349 -21.07 2.67 19.81
C ASP A 349 -20.04 2.99 18.70
N ASN A 350 -19.69 1.98 17.90
CA ASN A 350 -18.76 2.08 16.78
C ASN A 350 -19.45 2.43 15.46
N ASN A 351 -20.76 2.71 15.46
CA ASN A 351 -21.44 3.17 14.25
C ASN A 351 -20.79 4.45 13.74
N ILE A 352 -20.67 4.57 12.42
CA ILE A 352 -20.12 5.78 11.80
C ILE A 352 -21.10 6.94 11.95
N VAL A 353 -20.60 8.07 12.46
CA VAL A 353 -21.29 9.36 12.52
C VAL A 353 -21.09 10.12 11.22
N ASP A 354 -19.84 10.24 10.78
CA ASP A 354 -19.48 11.04 9.60
C ASP A 354 -18.03 10.89 9.15
N TRP A 355 -17.67 11.58 8.07
CA TRP A 355 -16.29 11.84 7.67
C TRP A 355 -15.66 12.97 8.51
N VAL A 356 -14.35 12.86 8.78
CA VAL A 356 -13.49 13.92 9.35
C VAL A 356 -12.23 14.09 8.51
N PHE A 357 -11.65 15.29 8.51
CA PHE A 357 -10.40 15.61 7.82
C PHE A 357 -9.27 15.74 8.82
N VAL A 358 -8.24 14.90 8.69
CA VAL A 358 -7.13 14.83 9.64
C VAL A 358 -5.83 15.22 8.94
N THR A 359 -5.02 16.04 9.61
CA THR A 359 -3.75 16.55 9.09
C THR A 359 -2.62 16.31 10.09
N LEU A 360 -1.52 15.72 9.64
CA LEU A 360 -0.23 15.79 10.32
C LEU A 360 0.47 17.11 9.97
N LEU A 361 0.98 17.75 11.01
CA LEU A 361 1.62 19.05 10.99
C LEU A 361 3.04 18.90 11.54
N ASP A 362 3.94 19.76 11.05
CA ASP A 362 5.30 19.85 11.56
C ASP A 362 5.30 20.24 13.06
N ALA A 363 6.19 19.62 13.85
CA ALA A 363 6.24 19.85 15.28
C ALA A 363 6.85 21.21 15.67
N ALA A 364 7.77 21.75 14.87
CA ALA A 364 8.39 23.05 15.12
C ALA A 364 7.53 24.19 14.54
N VAL A 365 6.88 23.95 13.39
CA VAL A 365 6.06 24.91 12.67
C VAL A 365 4.67 24.31 12.41
N PRO A 366 3.76 24.30 13.40
CA PRO A 366 2.46 23.63 13.30
C PRO A 366 1.47 24.23 12.29
N THR A 367 1.87 25.25 11.53
CA THR A 367 1.12 25.75 10.38
C THR A 367 1.48 25.03 9.08
N THR A 368 2.63 24.33 9.05
CA THR A 368 3.09 23.53 7.91
C THR A 368 2.42 22.16 7.92
N LYS A 369 1.65 21.89 6.87
CA LYS A 369 1.03 20.57 6.63
C LYS A 369 2.05 19.62 6.03
N LEU A 370 2.15 18.42 6.59
CA LEU A 370 3.02 17.36 6.08
C LEU A 370 2.21 16.30 5.32
N GLN A 371 1.09 15.88 5.91
CA GLN A 371 0.24 14.83 5.37
C GLN A 371 -1.21 15.09 5.74
N THR A 372 -2.14 14.84 4.82
CA THR A 372 -3.58 14.93 5.07
C THR A 372 -4.28 13.65 4.64
N ARG A 373 -5.40 13.32 5.28
CA ARG A 373 -6.35 12.34 4.76
C ARG A 373 -7.72 12.48 5.40
N ALA A 374 -8.73 12.01 4.70
CA ALA A 374 -10.05 11.78 5.30
C ALA A 374 -10.04 10.49 6.14
N ALA A 375 -10.86 10.48 7.20
CA ALA A 375 -11.07 9.37 8.12
C ALA A 375 -12.54 9.32 8.57
N LEU A 376 -12.92 8.26 9.25
CA LEU A 376 -14.30 8.07 9.73
C LEU A 376 -14.40 8.33 11.22
N LEU A 377 -15.48 8.99 11.64
CA LEU A 377 -15.79 9.28 13.04
C LEU A 377 -16.86 8.32 13.55
N GLN A 378 -16.63 7.68 14.69
CA GLN A 378 -17.58 6.79 15.38
C GLN A 378 -18.37 7.53 16.46
N ARG A 379 -19.46 6.92 16.96
CA ARG A 379 -20.37 7.58 17.93
C ARG A 379 -19.72 7.87 19.27
N ASP A 380 -18.81 7.02 19.71
CA ASP A 380 -18.04 7.19 20.94
C ASP A 380 -16.86 8.18 20.80
N GLY A 381 -16.72 8.77 19.61
CA GLY A 381 -15.72 9.79 19.27
C GLY A 381 -14.45 9.26 18.64
N ASP A 382 -14.28 7.94 18.51
CA ASP A 382 -13.09 7.37 17.86
C ASP A 382 -13.00 7.77 16.38
N ILE A 383 -11.82 8.19 15.96
CA ILE A 383 -11.47 8.39 14.55
C ILE A 383 -10.73 7.16 14.06
N VAL A 384 -11.32 6.50 13.07
CA VAL A 384 -10.86 5.21 12.52
C VAL A 384 -10.53 5.31 11.04
N ASP A 385 -9.77 4.33 10.55
CA ASP A 385 -9.39 4.18 9.15
C ASP A 385 -10.61 3.74 8.29
N LEU A 386 -10.39 3.55 6.98
CA LEU A 386 -11.44 3.34 5.97
C LEU A 386 -12.20 2.02 6.08
N ASP A 387 -11.72 1.09 6.91
CA ASP A 387 -12.44 -0.14 7.27
C ASP A 387 -13.49 0.08 8.36
N GLY A 388 -13.52 1.27 8.97
CA GLY A 388 -14.42 1.62 10.06
C GLY A 388 -14.04 1.01 11.42
N ILE A 389 -12.85 0.41 11.55
CA ILE A 389 -12.43 -0.32 12.76
C ILE A 389 -11.00 0.02 13.17
N SER A 390 -10.06 -0.02 12.23
CA SER A 390 -8.63 0.14 12.53
C SER A 390 -8.29 1.55 12.99
N ALA A 391 -7.23 1.66 13.80
CA ALA A 391 -6.65 2.96 14.15
C ALA A 391 -6.27 3.74 12.88
N LEU A 392 -6.46 5.06 12.91
CA LEU A 392 -6.09 5.89 11.76
C LEU A 392 -4.57 5.84 11.53
N SER A 393 -4.16 5.49 10.32
CA SER A 393 -2.75 5.40 9.97
C SER A 393 -2.30 6.55 9.07
N PHE A 394 -1.06 7.02 9.23
CA PHE A 394 -0.43 8.01 8.38
C PHE A 394 0.95 7.52 7.92
N PRO A 395 1.34 7.73 6.66
CA PRO A 395 2.74 7.67 6.31
C PRO A 395 3.48 8.82 7.01
N ILE A 396 4.64 8.50 7.58
CA ILE A 396 5.55 9.46 8.20
C ILE A 396 6.91 9.39 7.51
N GLU A 397 7.54 10.55 7.33
CA GLU A 397 8.87 10.64 6.72
C GLU A 397 9.96 10.14 7.68
N GLN A 398 9.76 10.27 8.98
CA GLN A 398 10.68 9.79 10.02
C GLN A 398 9.96 9.60 11.36
N ASN A 399 10.53 8.77 12.25
CA ASN A 399 10.09 8.72 13.63
C ASN A 399 10.31 10.06 14.32
N GLY A 400 9.36 10.50 15.13
CA GLY A 400 9.52 11.74 15.89
C GLY A 400 8.23 12.41 16.30
N LEU A 401 8.35 13.68 16.69
CA LEU A 401 7.25 14.50 17.17
C LEU A 401 6.47 15.11 16.01
N TYR A 402 5.14 15.08 16.11
CA TYR A 402 4.20 15.65 15.15
C TYR A 402 3.03 16.32 15.86
N HIS A 403 2.45 17.34 15.25
CA HIS A 403 1.14 17.83 15.65
C HIS A 403 0.04 17.20 14.77
N VAL A 404 -1.13 16.95 15.35
CA VAL A 404 -2.30 16.46 14.62
C VAL A 404 -3.38 17.52 14.68
N SER A 405 -4.02 17.81 13.54
CA SER A 405 -5.27 18.57 13.50
C SER A 405 -6.43 17.74 12.96
N VAL A 406 -7.62 18.01 13.48
CA VAL A 406 -8.89 17.38 13.10
C VAL A 406 -9.87 18.48 12.72
N GLY A 407 -10.49 18.35 11.56
CA GLY A 407 -11.51 19.26 11.05
C GLY A 407 -12.74 18.51 10.56
N HIS A 408 -13.86 19.23 10.49
CA HIS A 408 -15.13 18.71 9.99
C HIS A 408 -15.82 19.76 9.13
N ARG A 409 -16.68 19.36 8.18
CA ARG A 409 -17.23 20.23 7.12
C ARG A 409 -17.93 21.48 7.63
N ASN A 410 -18.53 21.38 8.82
CA ASN A 410 -19.35 22.41 9.43
C ASN A 410 -18.97 22.80 10.87
N HIS A 411 -17.78 22.39 11.32
CA HIS A 411 -17.25 22.73 12.64
C HIS A 411 -15.87 23.41 12.51
N LEU A 412 -15.50 24.19 13.53
CA LEU A 412 -14.15 24.73 13.67
C LEU A 412 -13.18 23.59 14.00
N SER A 413 -12.07 23.54 13.27
CA SER A 413 -11.02 22.54 13.44
C SER A 413 -10.20 22.81 14.70
N VAL A 414 -9.55 21.76 15.21
CA VAL A 414 -8.64 21.84 16.37
C VAL A 414 -7.34 21.11 16.07
N ARG A 415 -6.29 21.41 16.83
CA ARG A 415 -5.05 20.64 16.80
C ARG A 415 -4.48 20.40 18.19
N THR A 416 -3.55 19.45 18.30
CA THR A 416 -2.77 19.20 19.52
C THR A 416 -2.04 20.48 20.01
N PRO A 417 -1.93 20.73 21.33
CA PRO A 417 -1.22 21.89 21.89
C PRO A 417 0.28 21.89 21.56
N ASN A 418 0.90 23.07 21.48
CA ASN A 418 2.35 23.20 21.25
C ASN A 418 3.20 22.44 22.29
N ALA A 419 2.75 22.39 23.55
CA ALA A 419 3.44 21.70 24.63
C ALA A 419 3.25 20.16 24.62
N SER A 420 2.46 19.63 23.67
CA SER A 420 2.12 18.20 23.63
C SER A 420 2.01 17.69 22.19
N PRO A 421 3.10 17.72 21.40
CA PRO A 421 3.14 16.95 20.15
C PRO A 421 3.10 15.44 20.43
N LEU A 422 2.63 14.68 19.43
CA LEU A 422 2.58 13.23 19.46
C LEU A 422 3.88 12.63 18.94
N ASN A 423 4.46 11.69 19.68
CA ASN A 423 5.58 10.90 19.19
C ASN A 423 5.05 9.76 18.31
N LEU A 424 5.27 9.86 17.01
CA LEU A 424 4.88 8.85 16.03
C LEU A 424 6.07 7.96 15.69
N VAL A 425 5.83 6.66 15.71
CA VAL A 425 6.84 5.65 15.41
C VAL A 425 6.31 4.73 14.31
N GLU A 426 7.13 4.56 13.30
CA GLU A 426 6.91 3.70 12.15
C GLU A 426 6.67 2.26 12.58
N ASN A 427 5.52 1.68 12.20
CA ASN A 427 5.12 0.32 12.56
C ASN A 427 5.28 0.04 14.07
N GLY A 428 5.17 1.09 14.89
CA GLY A 428 5.39 1.05 16.32
C GLY A 428 4.10 1.15 17.12
N THR A 429 4.24 1.51 18.40
CA THR A 429 3.11 1.69 19.30
C THR A 429 2.15 2.76 18.78
N VAL A 430 0.85 2.45 18.82
CA VAL A 430 -0.21 3.39 18.45
C VAL A 430 -0.20 4.60 19.41
N ALA A 431 0.08 5.78 18.89
CA ALA A 431 0.00 7.01 19.67
C ALA A 431 -1.48 7.37 19.90
N SER A 432 -1.82 7.91 21.07
CA SER A 432 -3.21 8.22 21.42
C SER A 432 -3.38 9.69 21.82
N TRP A 433 -4.44 10.32 21.35
CA TRP A 433 -4.83 11.67 21.74
C TRP A 433 -6.35 11.82 21.82
N ASP A 434 -6.84 12.29 22.97
CA ASP A 434 -8.26 12.52 23.19
C ASP A 434 -8.53 14.02 23.38
N PHE A 435 -9.19 14.64 22.40
CA PHE A 435 -9.61 16.05 22.47
C PHE A 435 -10.80 16.25 23.42
N THR A 436 -11.50 15.18 23.79
CA THR A 436 -12.83 15.23 24.40
C THR A 436 -12.82 15.40 25.91
N THR A 437 -11.64 15.30 26.55
CA THR A 437 -11.53 15.26 28.02
C THR A 437 -11.40 16.64 28.66
N ALA A 438 -10.82 17.63 27.97
CA ALA A 438 -10.60 18.99 28.49
C ALA A 438 -10.32 20.00 27.38
N ALA A 439 -10.63 21.28 27.63
CA ALA A 439 -10.37 22.36 26.67
C ALA A 439 -8.87 22.52 26.32
N ASN A 440 -7.96 22.24 27.26
CA ASN A 440 -6.52 22.32 27.06
C ASN A 440 -5.93 21.13 26.27
N LYS A 441 -6.75 20.17 25.84
CA LYS A 441 -6.35 19.13 24.88
C LYS A 441 -6.29 19.63 23.44
N ALA A 442 -6.73 20.86 23.19
CA ALA A 442 -6.53 21.56 21.94
C ALA A 442 -5.61 22.77 22.14
N TYR A 443 -4.88 23.13 21.08
CA TYR A 443 -4.13 24.38 21.04
C TYR A 443 -5.08 25.58 21.22
N ALA A 444 -4.69 26.49 22.11
CA ALA A 444 -5.38 27.76 22.30
C ALA A 444 -4.47 28.88 21.76
N ASP A 445 -4.84 29.45 20.62
CA ASP A 445 -4.21 30.67 20.11
C ASP A 445 -4.37 31.80 21.15
N PRO A 446 -3.26 32.35 21.68
CA PRO A 446 -3.30 33.38 22.71
C PRO A 446 -3.89 34.72 22.22
N THR A 447 -3.98 34.92 20.91
CA THR A 447 -4.58 36.13 20.30
C THR A 447 -6.11 36.07 20.24
N ILE A 448 -6.70 34.89 20.43
CA ILE A 448 -8.15 34.68 20.41
C ILE A 448 -8.68 34.69 21.84
N THR A 449 -9.34 35.79 22.22
CA THR A 449 -9.93 35.97 23.56
C THR A 449 -11.45 35.75 23.60
N THR A 450 -12.07 35.52 22.44
CA THR A 450 -13.53 35.41 22.27
C THR A 450 -14.10 34.05 22.64
N ASN A 451 -13.30 33.00 22.53
CA ASN A 451 -13.74 31.63 22.76
C ASN A 451 -12.57 30.72 23.12
N THR A 452 -12.91 29.57 23.72
CA THR A 452 -12.02 28.41 23.85
C THR A 452 -11.99 27.59 22.56
N PRO A 453 -10.91 26.82 22.30
CA PRO A 453 -10.78 25.99 21.09
C PRO A 453 -11.82 24.87 21.00
N LEU A 454 -12.24 24.33 22.15
CA LEU A 454 -13.29 23.33 22.28
C LEU A 454 -14.44 23.89 23.10
N ILE A 455 -15.67 23.46 22.80
CA ILE A 455 -16.88 23.82 23.57
C ILE A 455 -17.30 22.67 24.49
N PRO A 456 -17.50 22.89 25.80
CA PRO A 456 -18.05 21.86 26.67
C PRO A 456 -19.55 21.68 26.39
N VAL A 457 -19.97 20.44 26.16
CA VAL A 457 -21.37 20.07 25.95
C VAL A 457 -21.73 18.98 26.95
N THR A 458 -22.81 19.19 27.71
CA THR A 458 -23.31 18.21 28.69
C THR A 458 -24.59 17.58 28.18
N TYR A 459 -24.62 16.26 28.07
CA TYR A 459 -25.81 15.48 27.77
C TYR A 459 -25.97 14.39 28.83
N ASN A 460 -27.13 14.33 29.48
CA ASN A 460 -27.43 13.37 30.56
C ASN A 460 -26.28 13.22 31.58
N ALA A 461 -25.84 14.36 32.13
CA ALA A 461 -24.74 14.47 33.10
C ALA A 461 -23.33 14.07 32.61
N VAL A 462 -23.15 13.73 31.33
CA VAL A 462 -21.84 13.46 30.73
C VAL A 462 -21.40 14.63 29.87
N THR A 463 -20.32 15.28 30.31
CA THR A 463 -19.69 16.39 29.59
C THR A 463 -18.61 15.88 28.65
N LYS A 464 -18.65 16.34 27.39
CA LYS A 464 -17.58 16.17 26.41
C LYS A 464 -17.14 17.54 25.88
N PHE A 465 -15.85 17.65 25.58
CA PHE A 465 -15.30 18.80 24.87
C PHE A 465 -15.39 18.55 23.37
N CYS A 466 -16.23 19.32 22.69
CA CYS A 466 -16.55 19.12 21.29
C CYS A 466 -15.87 20.16 20.41
N LEU A 467 -15.65 19.79 19.15
CA LEU A 467 -15.46 20.75 18.07
C LEU A 467 -16.68 21.67 18.07
N ARG A 468 -16.43 22.96 17.86
CA ARG A 468 -17.49 23.97 17.85
C ARG A 468 -18.19 23.96 16.49
N GLY A 469 -19.50 23.71 16.50
CA GLY A 469 -20.32 23.72 15.30
C GLY A 469 -20.64 25.12 14.80
N GLY A 470 -21.39 25.20 13.71
CA GLY A 470 -21.95 26.47 13.22
C GLY A 470 -21.13 27.18 12.15
N ASN A 471 -20.03 26.58 11.68
CA ASN A 471 -19.30 27.10 10.54
C ASN A 471 -19.94 26.55 9.25
N THR A 472 -20.66 27.36 8.50
CA THR A 472 -21.31 26.94 7.25
C THR A 472 -20.48 27.20 6.00
N ASP A 473 -19.31 27.83 6.14
CA ASP A 473 -18.41 28.22 5.05
C ASP A 473 -17.17 27.33 4.93
N GLY A 474 -16.97 26.37 5.84
CA GLY A 474 -15.75 25.56 5.93
C GLY A 474 -15.40 24.79 4.65
N MET A 475 -16.40 24.42 3.85
CA MET A 475 -16.23 23.75 2.55
C MET A 475 -16.05 24.73 1.36
N THR A 476 -16.16 26.03 1.58
CA THR A 476 -16.12 27.05 0.52
C THR A 476 -14.72 27.64 0.37
N THR A 477 -14.32 27.95 -0.87
CA THR A 477 -13.02 28.55 -1.20
C THR A 477 -12.92 30.04 -0.84
N THR A 478 -14.06 30.70 -0.61
CA THR A 478 -14.15 32.14 -0.40
C THR A 478 -13.95 32.55 1.05
N GLY A 479 -14.07 31.63 2.02
CA GLY A 479 -13.73 31.83 3.44
C GLY A 479 -14.17 33.18 3.99
N ILE A 480 -15.42 33.57 3.69
CA ILE A 480 -15.91 34.96 3.83
C ILE A 480 -15.75 35.47 5.27
N ASN A 481 -15.74 34.56 6.26
CA ASN A 481 -15.58 34.90 7.67
C ASN A 481 -14.22 34.49 8.27
N GLY A 482 -13.28 33.97 7.47
CA GLY A 482 -11.95 33.61 7.94
C GLY A 482 -11.92 32.53 9.03
N ARG A 483 -12.74 31.47 8.90
CA ARG A 483 -12.90 30.38 9.89
C ARG A 483 -13.47 30.87 11.23
N THR A 484 -14.49 31.72 11.13
CA THR A 484 -15.20 32.30 12.28
C THR A 484 -16.68 31.98 12.19
N VAL A 485 -17.28 31.56 13.31
CA VAL A 485 -18.71 31.37 13.47
C VAL A 485 -19.34 32.71 13.83
N ILE A 486 -20.34 33.13 13.04
CA ILE A 486 -21.01 34.43 13.15
C ILE A 486 -22.52 34.25 13.05
N TYR A 487 -23.29 34.69 14.06
CA TYR A 487 -24.75 34.58 14.03
C TYR A 487 -25.45 35.73 13.29
N SER A 488 -24.98 36.97 13.45
CA SER A 488 -25.60 38.16 12.86
C SER A 488 -24.55 39.13 12.29
N GLY A 489 -24.97 40.00 11.38
CA GLY A 489 -24.08 40.92 10.66
C GLY A 489 -23.58 40.36 9.32
N SER A 490 -22.65 41.08 8.70
CA SER A 490 -22.05 40.67 7.42
C SER A 490 -21.36 39.31 7.54
N GLY A 491 -21.53 38.47 6.53
CA GLY A 491 -20.91 37.15 6.49
C GLY A 491 -21.58 36.07 7.34
N ASN A 492 -22.57 36.37 8.18
CA ASN A 492 -23.15 35.40 9.12
C ASN A 492 -23.50 34.00 8.54
N ASP A 493 -23.31 32.97 9.35
CA ASP A 493 -23.48 31.56 8.98
C ASP A 493 -24.94 31.13 8.85
N LYS A 494 -25.89 31.85 9.46
CA LYS A 494 -27.32 31.49 9.36
C LYS A 494 -27.92 31.88 8.00
N SER A 495 -27.43 32.93 7.35
CA SER A 495 -27.99 33.41 6.08
C SER A 495 -27.88 32.37 4.96
N PRO A 496 -26.71 31.73 4.73
CA PRO A 496 -26.56 30.67 3.72
C PRO A 496 -27.47 29.45 3.95
N ILE A 497 -27.79 29.10 5.20
CA ILE A 497 -28.73 28.01 5.51
C ILE A 497 -30.09 28.31 4.85
N LEU A 498 -30.60 29.53 5.00
CA LEU A 498 -31.87 29.94 4.40
C LEU A 498 -31.77 30.15 2.89
N SER A 499 -30.83 30.98 2.45
CA SER A 499 -30.79 31.43 1.06
C SER A 499 -30.34 30.32 0.10
N THR A 500 -29.34 29.52 0.51
CA THR A 500 -28.77 28.46 -0.33
C THR A 500 -29.37 27.10 0.01
N GLY A 501 -29.49 26.76 1.30
CA GLY A 501 -30.01 25.46 1.73
C GLY A 501 -31.51 25.29 1.49
N LEU A 502 -32.31 26.35 1.64
CA LEU A 502 -33.77 26.28 1.63
C LEU A 502 -34.44 27.20 0.59
N GLY A 503 -33.67 27.85 -0.27
CA GLY A 503 -34.18 28.71 -1.33
C GLY A 503 -34.98 29.92 -0.81
N GLY A 504 -34.69 30.40 0.40
CA GLY A 504 -35.38 31.53 1.02
C GLY A 504 -36.66 31.18 1.78
N ASN A 505 -37.09 29.92 1.79
CA ASN A 505 -38.32 29.51 2.49
C ASN A 505 -38.01 29.09 3.93
N VAL A 506 -38.46 29.88 4.91
CA VAL A 506 -38.21 29.63 6.35
C VAL A 506 -38.98 28.43 6.91
N SER A 507 -40.00 27.96 6.19
CA SER A 507 -40.89 26.87 6.59
C SER A 507 -40.58 25.54 5.89
N SER A 508 -39.63 25.53 4.95
CA SER A 508 -39.22 24.28 4.28
C SER A 508 -38.19 23.51 5.12
N SER A 509 -38.09 22.22 4.83
CA SER A 509 -37.02 21.35 5.29
C SER A 509 -36.40 20.65 4.09
N LEU A 510 -35.07 20.50 4.07
CA LEU A 510 -34.37 19.74 3.03
C LEU A 510 -33.68 18.52 3.63
N ALA A 511 -34.07 17.33 3.19
CA ALA A 511 -33.40 16.09 3.59
C ALA A 511 -32.01 15.98 2.94
N ILE A 512 -31.04 15.55 3.73
CA ILE A 512 -29.70 15.21 3.25
C ILE A 512 -29.71 13.78 2.71
N THR A 513 -29.08 13.60 1.56
CA THR A 513 -28.91 12.33 0.85
C THR A 513 -27.45 12.24 0.38
N ALA A 514 -26.99 11.06 0.00
CA ALA A 514 -25.65 10.90 -0.57
C ALA A 514 -25.39 11.82 -1.78
N ALA A 515 -26.44 12.11 -2.59
CA ALA A 515 -26.32 12.93 -3.79
C ALA A 515 -26.12 14.43 -3.51
N ASN A 516 -26.74 14.96 -2.45
CA ASN A 516 -26.63 16.38 -2.09
C ASN A 516 -25.71 16.64 -0.89
N TYR A 517 -25.11 15.61 -0.31
CA TYR A 517 -24.29 15.73 0.89
C TYR A 517 -23.16 16.77 0.74
N VAL A 518 -22.41 16.75 -0.36
CA VAL A 518 -21.26 17.67 -0.55
C VAL A 518 -21.74 19.12 -0.70
N SER A 519 -22.86 19.34 -1.39
CA SER A 519 -23.37 20.68 -1.68
C SER A 519 -24.24 21.27 -0.56
N MET A 520 -24.94 20.43 0.20
CA MET A 520 -25.96 20.84 1.17
C MET A 520 -25.65 20.40 2.60
N GLY A 521 -24.92 19.30 2.80
CA GLY A 521 -24.63 18.74 4.13
C GLY A 521 -23.85 19.67 5.07
N ARG A 522 -23.24 20.75 4.57
CA ARG A 522 -22.62 21.79 5.41
C ARG A 522 -23.63 22.62 6.21
N PHE A 523 -24.90 22.61 5.82
CA PHE A 523 -25.97 23.36 6.49
C PHE A 523 -26.74 22.54 7.53
N ASP A 524 -26.60 21.21 7.53
CA ASP A 524 -27.10 20.32 8.58
C ASP A 524 -26.10 20.34 9.76
N LEU A 525 -26.28 21.31 10.65
CA LEU A 525 -25.36 21.61 11.75
C LEU A 525 -25.55 20.68 12.93
N ASN A 526 -26.71 20.06 13.08
CA ASN A 526 -26.99 19.09 14.15
C ASN A 526 -26.79 17.63 13.70
N LEU A 527 -26.52 17.39 12.41
CA LEU A 527 -26.26 16.08 11.81
C LEU A 527 -27.47 15.12 11.94
N ASN A 528 -28.69 15.66 11.86
CA ASN A 528 -29.91 14.86 11.92
C ASN A 528 -30.41 14.41 10.53
N GLY A 529 -29.76 14.84 9.45
CA GLY A 529 -30.13 14.54 8.07
C GLY A 529 -31.18 15.48 7.47
N SER A 530 -31.45 16.62 8.08
CA SER A 530 -32.44 17.59 7.59
C SER A 530 -32.03 19.02 7.91
N ILE A 531 -31.94 19.87 6.87
CA ILE A 531 -31.72 21.31 7.02
C ILE A 531 -33.05 21.96 7.39
N ILE A 532 -33.09 22.67 8.51
CA ILE A 532 -34.28 23.34 9.04
C ILE A 532 -33.89 24.74 9.53
N TYR A 533 -34.61 25.78 9.09
CA TYR A 533 -34.31 27.16 9.51
C TYR A 533 -35.08 27.62 10.75
N SER A 534 -36.33 27.19 10.91
CA SER A 534 -37.19 27.59 12.02
C SER A 534 -37.99 26.40 12.58
N GLY A 535 -38.46 26.51 13.83
CA GLY A 535 -39.13 25.41 14.53
C GLY A 535 -38.18 24.50 15.32
N SER A 536 -38.68 23.34 15.74
CA SER A 536 -37.89 22.38 16.53
C SER A 536 -36.75 21.78 15.71
N GLY A 537 -35.55 21.69 16.30
CA GLY A 537 -34.39 21.08 15.65
C GLY A 537 -33.77 21.90 14.53
N ASN A 538 -34.00 23.22 14.50
CA ASN A 538 -33.41 24.09 13.48
C ASN A 538 -31.88 24.26 13.64
N ASP A 539 -31.19 24.44 12.53
CA ASP A 539 -29.73 24.59 12.45
C ASP A 539 -29.21 25.93 12.99
N PRO A 540 -29.91 27.08 12.81
CA PRO A 540 -29.47 28.35 13.40
C PRO A 540 -29.28 28.31 14.92
N VAL A 541 -30.04 27.49 15.65
CA VAL A 541 -29.84 27.28 17.10
C VAL A 541 -28.47 26.68 17.41
N ILE A 542 -27.90 25.84 16.54
CA ILE A 542 -26.55 25.30 16.74
C ILE A 542 -25.51 26.42 16.68
N ILE A 543 -25.66 27.38 15.76
CA ILE A 543 -24.81 28.57 15.67
C ILE A 543 -24.94 29.40 16.95
N LEU A 544 -26.17 29.63 17.41
CA LEU A 544 -26.42 30.42 18.62
C LEU A 544 -25.81 29.76 19.87
N ASN A 545 -25.95 28.44 20.02
CA ASN A 545 -25.36 27.68 21.11
C ASN A 545 -23.84 27.66 21.04
N ALA A 546 -23.26 27.58 19.83
CA ALA A 546 -21.83 27.72 19.61
C ALA A 546 -21.29 29.10 20.05
N LEU A 547 -22.15 30.10 20.22
CA LEU A 547 -21.82 31.45 20.65
C LEU A 547 -22.34 31.77 22.06
N GLY A 548 -22.67 30.75 22.85
CA GLY A 548 -23.13 30.90 24.23
C GLY A 548 -24.47 31.63 24.36
N GLY A 549 -25.32 31.56 23.33
CA GLY A 549 -26.62 32.24 23.32
C GLY A 549 -26.59 33.68 22.82
N SER A 550 -25.41 34.21 22.45
CA SER A 550 -25.28 35.61 22.02
C SER A 550 -25.23 35.74 20.50
N THR A 551 -25.99 36.69 19.98
CA THR A 551 -26.01 37.03 18.55
C THR A 551 -24.88 37.99 18.14
N SER A 552 -24.18 38.57 19.11
CA SER A 552 -23.20 39.65 18.92
C SER A 552 -21.75 39.22 19.10
N VAL A 553 -21.53 38.02 19.64
CA VAL A 553 -20.18 37.44 19.75
C VAL A 553 -19.88 36.55 18.55
N THR A 554 -18.60 36.32 18.31
CA THR A 554 -18.10 35.41 17.29
C THR A 554 -17.19 34.37 17.93
N ALA A 555 -16.98 33.24 17.25
CA ALA A 555 -16.03 32.23 17.69
C ALA A 555 -15.08 31.86 16.57
N LYS A 556 -13.78 31.86 16.84
CA LYS A 556 -12.72 31.69 15.85
C LYS A 556 -11.93 30.39 16.09
N GLU A 557 -11.44 29.82 15.00
CA GLU A 557 -10.61 28.60 14.98
C GLU A 557 -9.20 28.86 15.57
N HIS A 558 -8.69 27.93 16.41
CA HIS A 558 -7.35 28.02 17.04
C HIS A 558 -6.40 26.97 16.42
N LEU A 559 -5.88 27.23 15.22
CA LEU A 559 -4.91 26.36 14.53
C LEU A 559 -3.51 26.97 14.46
#